data_AF-A0A535ZAC6-F1
#
_entry.id   AF-A0A535ZAC6-F1
#
_cell.length_a   1.000
_cell.length_b   1.000
_cell.length_c   1.000
_cell.angle_alpha   90.00
_cell.angle_beta   90.00
_cell.angle_gamma   90.00
#
_symmetry.space_group_name_H-M   'P 1'
#
loop_
_entity.id
_entity.type
_entity.pdbx_description
1 polymer ?
#
loop_
_entity_poly.entity_id
_entity_poly.type
_entity_poly.pdbx_seq_one_letter_code
_entity_poly.pdbx_strand_id
1 'polypeptide(L)'
;ARRDPAFAAVLAGADLALADGAGVLWAARRLGHPLAERVPGVDFVRALAARGAAEGWRFFFLGGAPGVAEAAGRALSASYPGFILAGTYAGSPDPAGDPTATAAVRSSGAQILLLAYGASAEEAWLARNLVRSGASVGMGVGGAFDFISGRVRRAPPWMRQRGLEWLHRLSREPWRWRRMLALPRFVIRVMREGKTRP
;
A
#
# COMPACT_ATOMS: atom_id res chain seq x y z
N ALA A 1 1.52 2.16 -15.14
CA ALA A 1 2.78 2.74 -15.64
C ALA A 1 2.98 2.48 -17.14
N ARG A 2 3.65 1.41 -17.61
CA ARG A 2 4.04 1.30 -19.03
C ARG A 2 2.90 1.20 -20.07
N ARG A 3 1.67 0.94 -19.67
CA ARG A 3 0.47 0.90 -20.54
C ARG A 3 -0.53 2.01 -20.22
N ASP A 4 -0.21 2.83 -19.23
CA ASP A 4 -1.09 3.85 -18.67
C ASP A 4 -0.20 5.04 -18.29
N PRO A 5 -0.03 6.00 -19.21
CA PRO A 5 0.81 7.17 -19.01
C PRO A 5 0.37 8.03 -17.83
N ALA A 6 -0.95 8.15 -17.59
CA ALA A 6 -1.48 8.90 -16.45
C ALA A 6 -1.04 8.26 -15.13
N PHE A 7 -1.19 6.94 -15.00
CA PHE A 7 -0.70 6.24 -13.83
C PHE A 7 0.82 6.24 -13.72
N ALA A 8 1.57 6.29 -14.84
CA ALA A 8 3.01 6.46 -14.80
C ALA A 8 3.44 7.82 -14.23
N ALA A 9 2.75 8.89 -14.63
CA ALA A 9 2.99 10.24 -14.13
C ALA A 9 2.70 10.34 -12.62
N VAL A 10 1.60 9.72 -12.16
CA VAL A 10 1.27 9.64 -10.73
C VAL A 10 2.40 8.97 -9.93
N LEU A 11 2.88 7.81 -10.39
CA LEU A 11 3.98 7.12 -9.70
C LEU A 11 5.30 7.90 -9.73
N ALA A 12 5.57 8.65 -10.80
CA ALA A 12 6.76 9.48 -10.92
C ALA A 12 6.70 10.72 -10.01
N GLY A 13 5.50 11.17 -9.64
CA GLY A 13 5.28 12.28 -8.72
C GLY A 13 5.21 11.86 -7.24
N ALA A 14 5.41 10.59 -6.91
CA ALA A 14 5.39 10.13 -5.52
C ALA A 14 6.65 10.59 -4.78
N ASP A 15 6.47 11.14 -3.56
CA ASP A 15 7.59 11.58 -2.72
C ASP A 15 8.48 10.43 -2.24
N LEU A 16 7.90 9.22 -2.12
CA LEU A 16 8.61 8.01 -1.69
C LEU A 16 8.04 6.76 -2.37
N ALA A 17 8.91 5.97 -2.99
CA ALA A 17 8.57 4.67 -3.56
C ALA A 17 9.22 3.52 -2.77
N LEU A 18 8.42 2.73 -2.06
CA LEU A 18 8.90 1.62 -1.24
C LEU A 18 9.18 0.36 -2.07
N ALA A 19 10.26 -0.35 -1.70
CA ALA A 19 10.62 -1.64 -2.27
C ALA A 19 9.81 -2.79 -1.64
N ASP A 20 8.50 -2.86 -1.94
CA ASP A 20 7.58 -3.80 -1.29
C ASP A 20 7.79 -5.27 -1.67
N GLY A 21 8.18 -5.56 -2.92
CA GLY A 21 8.18 -6.92 -3.46
C GLY A 21 9.59 -7.49 -3.71
N ALA A 22 9.75 -8.80 -3.51
CA ALA A 22 11.01 -9.50 -3.83
C ALA A 22 11.42 -9.36 -5.31
N GLY A 23 10.44 -9.26 -6.22
CA GLY A 23 10.71 -9.01 -7.64
C GLY A 23 11.35 -7.64 -7.90
N VAL A 24 11.02 -6.62 -7.10
CA VAL A 24 11.63 -5.28 -7.20
C VAL A 24 13.10 -5.33 -6.80
N LEU A 25 13.42 -5.99 -5.67
CA LEU A 25 14.82 -6.17 -5.24
C LEU A 25 15.64 -6.94 -6.28
N TRP A 26 15.08 -8.02 -6.83
CA TRP A 26 15.74 -8.80 -7.88
C TRP A 26 15.99 -7.93 -9.12
N ALA A 27 14.99 -7.17 -9.58
CA ALA A 27 15.13 -6.32 -10.75
C ALA A 27 16.15 -5.21 -10.53
N ALA A 28 16.13 -4.57 -9.36
CA ALA A 28 17.05 -3.51 -9.00
C ALA A 28 18.51 -4.02 -9.02
N ARG A 29 18.78 -5.18 -8.40
CA ARG A 29 20.10 -5.85 -8.49
C ARG A 29 20.49 -6.16 -9.93
N ARG A 30 19.58 -6.74 -10.71
CA ARG A 30 19.86 -7.15 -12.10
C ARG A 30 20.15 -5.96 -13.03
N LEU A 31 19.59 -4.79 -12.72
CA LEU A 31 19.76 -3.55 -13.47
C LEU A 31 20.93 -2.69 -12.96
N GLY A 32 21.69 -3.15 -11.96
CA GLY A 32 22.85 -2.44 -11.40
C GLY A 32 22.52 -1.40 -10.32
N HIS A 33 21.30 -1.44 -9.77
CA HIS A 33 20.83 -0.53 -8.72
C HIS A 33 20.41 -1.34 -7.48
N PRO A 34 21.32 -2.02 -6.77
CA PRO A 34 20.94 -2.87 -5.65
C PRO A 34 20.26 -2.05 -4.54
N LEU A 35 19.07 -2.50 -4.11
CA LEU A 35 18.39 -1.95 -2.95
C LEU A 35 18.81 -2.72 -1.69
N ALA A 36 18.97 -1.99 -0.58
CA ALA A 36 19.45 -2.56 0.68
C ALA A 36 18.52 -3.66 1.20
N GLU A 37 17.22 -3.37 1.25
CA GLU A 37 16.24 -4.30 1.80
C GLU A 37 14.86 -4.18 1.15
N ARG A 38 13.99 -5.12 1.52
CA ARG A 38 12.57 -5.15 1.17
C ARG A 38 11.80 -4.48 2.31
N VAL A 39 10.91 -3.57 1.96
CA VAL A 39 10.06 -2.86 2.93
C VAL A 39 8.59 -3.16 2.60
N PRO A 40 8.01 -4.25 3.17
CA PRO A 40 6.63 -4.60 2.91
C PRO A 40 5.67 -3.53 3.45
N GLY A 41 4.65 -3.15 2.68
CA GLY A 41 3.71 -2.09 3.05
C GLY A 41 2.99 -2.37 4.38
N VAL A 42 2.66 -3.64 4.67
CA VAL A 42 2.06 -4.03 5.96
C VAL A 42 2.99 -3.74 7.14
N ASP A 43 4.29 -3.99 6.96
CA ASP A 43 5.29 -3.78 8.01
C ASP A 43 5.57 -2.28 8.17
N PHE A 44 5.61 -1.54 7.07
CA PHE A 44 5.74 -0.09 7.10
C PHE A 44 4.56 0.59 7.80
N VAL A 45 3.31 0.19 7.52
CA VAL A 45 2.13 0.71 8.23
C VAL A 45 2.21 0.45 9.72
N ARG A 46 2.70 -0.73 10.13
CA ARG A 46 2.91 -1.07 11.54
C ARG A 46 3.97 -0.19 12.20
N ALA A 47 5.09 0.06 11.51
CA ALA A 47 6.14 0.94 12.00
C ALA A 47 5.65 2.40 12.09
N LEU A 48 4.89 2.86 11.09
CA LEU A 48 4.30 4.19 11.07
C LEU A 48 3.28 4.37 12.20
N ALA A 49 2.44 3.37 12.46
CA ALA A 49 1.51 3.39 13.58
C ALA A 49 2.23 3.42 14.94
N ALA A 50 3.30 2.64 15.11
CA ALA A 50 4.11 2.67 16.33
C ALA A 50 4.76 4.05 16.56
N ARG A 51 5.33 4.64 15.51
CA ARG A 51 5.91 6.00 15.57
C ARG A 51 4.84 7.04 15.85
N GLY A 52 3.70 6.95 15.16
CA GLY A 52 2.59 7.89 15.33
C GLY A 52 1.94 7.78 16.71
N ALA A 53 1.92 6.61 17.34
CA ALA A 53 1.47 6.45 18.71
C ALA A 53 2.37 7.22 19.70
N ALA A 54 3.69 7.20 19.48
CA ALA A 54 4.65 7.95 20.31
C ALA A 54 4.59 9.47 20.08
N GLU A 55 4.28 9.90 18.86
CA GLU A 55 4.28 11.31 18.45
C GLU A 55 2.87 11.95 18.47
N GLY A 56 1.83 11.20 18.82
CA GLY A 56 0.45 11.70 18.85
C GLY A 56 -0.14 11.96 17.46
N TRP A 57 0.33 11.27 16.42
CA TRP A 57 -0.19 11.45 15.06
C TRP A 57 -1.59 10.85 14.90
N ARG A 58 -2.42 11.55 14.13
CA ARG A 58 -3.81 11.20 13.86
C ARG A 58 -3.92 10.51 12.51
N PHE A 59 -4.43 9.28 12.50
CA PHE A 59 -4.57 8.46 11.31
C PHE A 59 -6.02 8.41 10.83
N PHE A 60 -6.22 8.47 9.51
CA PHE A 60 -7.50 8.21 8.87
C PHE A 60 -7.38 7.05 7.89
N PHE A 61 -8.32 6.10 7.95
CA PHE A 61 -8.34 4.95 7.04
C PHE A 61 -9.47 5.07 6.03
N LEU A 62 -9.12 5.09 4.76
CA LEU A 62 -10.05 5.24 3.64
C LEU A 62 -10.05 3.97 2.78
N GLY A 63 -11.20 3.39 2.48
CA GLY A 63 -11.28 2.17 1.66
C GLY A 63 -11.29 0.87 2.46
N GLY A 64 -11.12 -0.24 1.74
CA GLY A 64 -11.29 -1.60 2.26
C GLY A 64 -12.74 -2.08 2.22
N ALA A 65 -12.93 -3.39 2.45
CA ALA A 65 -14.28 -3.93 2.58
C ALA A 65 -14.96 -3.43 3.88
N PRO A 66 -16.30 -3.44 3.95
CA PRO A 66 -17.03 -2.99 5.14
C PRO A 66 -16.47 -3.64 6.43
N GLY A 67 -16.15 -2.81 7.42
CA GLY A 67 -15.63 -3.24 8.73
C GLY A 67 -14.12 -3.54 8.77
N VAL A 68 -13.43 -3.60 7.63
CA VAL A 68 -12.00 -3.97 7.58
C VAL A 68 -11.11 -2.84 8.06
N ALA A 69 -11.41 -1.59 7.68
CA ALA A 69 -10.66 -0.42 8.15
C ALA A 69 -10.80 -0.25 9.66
N GLU A 70 -12.02 -0.39 10.20
CA GLU A 70 -12.30 -0.30 11.62
C GLU A 70 -11.60 -1.41 12.40
N ALA A 71 -11.62 -2.64 11.89
CA ALA A 71 -10.92 -3.76 12.50
C ALA A 71 -9.40 -3.59 12.49
N ALA A 72 -8.83 -3.07 11.39
CA ALA A 72 -7.41 -2.75 11.32
C ALA A 72 -7.04 -1.65 12.32
N GLY A 73 -7.88 -0.62 12.45
CA GLY A 73 -7.72 0.46 13.43
C GLY A 73 -7.70 -0.07 14.86
N ARG A 74 -8.69 -0.90 15.24
CA ARG A 74 -8.73 -1.56 16.56
C ARG A 74 -7.49 -2.40 16.82
N ALA A 75 -7.03 -3.17 15.84
CA ALA A 75 -5.84 -4.00 15.97
C ALA A 75 -4.57 -3.17 16.22
N LEU A 76 -4.45 -2.01 15.56
CA LEU A 76 -3.34 -1.08 15.78
C LEU A 76 -3.44 -0.37 17.13
N SER A 77 -4.61 0.10 17.53
CA SER A 77 -4.84 0.67 18.87
C SER A 77 -4.50 -0.31 20.00
N ALA A 78 -4.82 -1.59 19.83
CA ALA A 78 -4.48 -2.64 20.81
C ALA A 78 -2.98 -2.95 20.84
N SER A 79 -2.29 -2.85 19.70
CA SER A 79 -0.86 -3.15 19.58
C SER A 79 0.03 -1.98 20.02
N TYR A 80 -0.45 -0.75 19.88
CA TYR A 80 0.32 0.46 20.08
C TYR A 80 -0.46 1.46 20.97
N PRO A 81 -0.26 1.42 22.30
CA PRO A 81 -0.83 2.40 23.21
C PRO A 81 -0.48 3.82 22.76
N GLY A 82 -1.48 4.70 22.66
CA GLY A 82 -1.31 6.06 22.13
C GLY A 82 -1.63 6.23 20.64
N PHE A 83 -1.87 5.13 19.89
CA PHE A 83 -2.30 5.23 18.50
C PHE A 83 -3.69 5.87 18.36
N ILE A 84 -3.79 6.93 17.56
CA ILE A 84 -5.04 7.68 17.36
C ILE A 84 -5.62 7.39 15.98
N LEU A 85 -6.72 6.64 15.95
CA LEU A 85 -7.58 6.54 14.77
C LEU A 85 -8.59 7.69 14.79
N ALA A 86 -8.38 8.69 13.95
CA ALA A 86 -9.24 9.86 13.84
C ALA A 86 -10.53 9.60 13.06
N GLY A 87 -10.56 8.55 12.22
CA GLY A 87 -11.76 8.13 11.53
C GLY A 87 -11.52 7.02 10.51
N THR A 88 -12.63 6.43 10.05
CA THR A 88 -12.66 5.52 8.92
C THR A 88 -13.75 5.94 7.96
N TYR A 89 -13.55 5.68 6.67
CA TYR A 89 -14.59 5.81 5.67
C TYR A 89 -14.38 4.76 4.59
N ALA A 90 -15.41 3.96 4.29
CA ALA A 90 -15.30 2.94 3.25
C ALA A 90 -15.12 3.59 1.87
N GLY A 91 -15.90 4.64 1.57
CA GLY A 91 -15.78 5.43 0.35
C GLY A 91 -15.81 4.64 -0.96
N SER A 92 -15.44 5.30 -2.04
CA SER A 92 -15.29 4.73 -3.37
C SER A 92 -14.14 5.44 -4.10
N PRO A 93 -13.43 4.76 -5.01
CA PRO A 93 -12.45 5.41 -5.87
C PRO A 93 -13.08 6.31 -6.95
N ASP A 94 -14.41 6.29 -7.10
CA ASP A 94 -15.15 7.17 -8.01
C ASP A 94 -14.96 8.65 -7.63
N PRO A 95 -14.46 9.51 -8.55
CA PRO A 95 -14.31 10.94 -8.33
C PRO A 95 -15.57 11.66 -7.83
N ALA A 96 -16.77 11.15 -8.14
CA ALA A 96 -18.03 11.72 -7.63
C ALA A 96 -18.11 11.71 -6.09
N GLY A 97 -17.44 10.76 -5.43
CA GLY A 97 -17.37 10.66 -3.97
C GLY A 97 -16.23 11.46 -3.32
N ASP A 98 -15.35 12.07 -4.11
CA ASP A 98 -14.17 12.77 -3.59
C ASP A 98 -14.50 13.92 -2.63
N PRO A 99 -15.52 14.78 -2.86
CA PRO A 99 -15.88 15.84 -1.92
C PRO A 99 -16.22 15.30 -0.52
N THR A 100 -16.99 14.21 -0.46
CA THR A 100 -17.38 13.57 0.80
C THR A 100 -16.18 12.94 1.49
N ALA A 101 -15.34 12.20 0.76
CA ALA A 101 -14.16 11.55 1.32
C ALA A 101 -13.14 12.58 1.84
N THR A 102 -12.84 13.62 1.06
CA THR A 102 -11.91 14.68 1.48
C THR A 102 -12.42 15.48 2.66
N ALA A 103 -13.73 15.78 2.71
CA ALA A 103 -14.33 16.45 3.86
C ALA A 103 -14.25 15.61 5.14
N ALA A 104 -14.49 14.29 5.05
CA ALA A 104 -14.37 13.37 6.19
C ALA A 104 -12.93 13.29 6.73
N VAL A 105 -11.93 13.23 5.85
CA VAL A 105 -10.51 13.26 6.26
C VAL A 105 -10.20 14.59 6.93
N ARG A 106 -10.59 15.71 6.31
CA ARG A 106 -10.29 17.06 6.81
C ARG A 106 -10.91 17.32 8.18
N SER A 107 -12.19 16.97 8.36
CA SER A 107 -12.90 17.20 9.63
C SER A 107 -12.37 16.35 10.78
N SER A 108 -11.75 15.20 10.49
CA SER A 108 -11.13 14.34 11.49
C SER A 108 -9.82 14.92 12.09
N GLY A 109 -9.22 15.89 11.39
CA GLY A 109 -7.89 16.44 11.73
C GLY A 109 -6.75 15.43 11.55
N ALA A 110 -6.92 14.44 10.68
CA ALA A 110 -5.89 13.44 10.42
C ALA A 110 -4.70 14.04 9.67
N GLN A 111 -3.49 13.65 10.09
CA GLN A 111 -2.24 14.02 9.41
C GLN A 111 -1.78 12.91 8.47
N ILE A 112 -2.09 11.66 8.82
CA ILE A 112 -1.72 10.48 8.05
C ILE A 112 -2.97 9.84 7.46
N LEU A 113 -3.02 9.71 6.14
CA LEU A 113 -4.12 9.10 5.40
C LEU A 113 -3.65 7.79 4.76
N LEU A 114 -4.25 6.67 5.15
CA LEU A 114 -3.99 5.35 4.59
C LEU A 114 -5.16 4.91 3.70
N LEU A 115 -4.89 4.64 2.41
CA LEU A 115 -5.91 4.30 1.42
C LEU A 115 -5.85 2.83 0.97
N ALA A 116 -7.01 2.18 0.92
CA ALA A 116 -7.18 0.79 0.48
C ALA A 116 -8.26 0.65 -0.62
N TYR A 117 -8.12 1.40 -1.72
CA TYR A 117 -8.97 1.26 -2.92
C TYR A 117 -8.39 0.29 -3.95
N GLY A 118 -7.14 -0.13 -3.77
CA GLY A 118 -6.40 -0.96 -4.71
C GLY A 118 -5.41 -0.13 -5.53
N ALA A 119 -4.28 -0.75 -5.84
CA ALA A 119 -3.03 -0.09 -6.22
C ALA A 119 -3.09 1.02 -7.29
N SER A 120 -3.95 0.95 -8.30
CA SER A 120 -4.04 2.06 -9.28
C SER A 120 -5.00 3.16 -8.84
N ALA A 121 -6.07 2.78 -8.14
CA ALA A 121 -7.13 3.69 -7.75
C ALA A 121 -6.75 4.54 -6.53
N GLU A 122 -6.01 3.95 -5.58
CA GLU A 122 -5.51 4.68 -4.39
C GLU A 122 -4.49 5.75 -4.76
N GLU A 123 -3.53 5.43 -5.63
CA GLU A 123 -2.53 6.40 -6.09
C GLU A 123 -3.17 7.54 -6.89
N ALA A 124 -4.11 7.21 -7.78
CA ALA A 124 -4.87 8.22 -8.50
C ALA A 124 -5.72 9.09 -7.55
N TRP A 125 -6.20 8.54 -6.43
CA TRP A 125 -6.97 9.30 -5.43
C TRP A 125 -6.06 10.24 -4.66
N LEU A 126 -4.89 9.77 -4.24
CA LEU A 126 -3.91 10.61 -3.54
C LEU A 126 -3.44 11.77 -4.42
N ALA A 127 -3.08 11.48 -5.68
CA ALA A 127 -2.60 12.51 -6.61
C ALA A 127 -3.61 13.66 -6.81
N ARG A 128 -4.91 13.36 -6.82
CA ARG A 128 -5.96 14.36 -7.06
C ARG A 128 -6.52 15.00 -5.79
N ASN A 129 -6.37 14.37 -4.61
CA ASN A 129 -7.08 14.77 -3.40
C ASN A 129 -6.23 14.94 -2.14
N LEU A 130 -4.96 14.54 -2.10
CA LEU A 130 -4.18 14.60 -0.85
C LEU A 130 -4.16 16.02 -0.25
N VAL A 131 -3.82 17.03 -1.06
CA VAL A 131 -3.86 18.45 -0.65
C VAL A 131 -5.26 18.88 -0.20
N ARG A 132 -6.31 18.44 -0.91
CA ARG A 132 -7.70 18.77 -0.57
C ARG A 132 -8.17 18.08 0.71
N SER A 133 -7.62 16.93 1.04
CA SER A 133 -7.97 16.18 2.26
C SER A 133 -7.42 16.84 3.53
N GLY A 134 -6.38 17.66 3.40
CA GLY A 134 -5.70 18.31 4.53
C GLY A 134 -4.70 17.40 5.27
N ALA A 135 -4.60 16.12 4.91
CA ALA A 135 -3.57 15.23 5.43
C ALA A 135 -2.19 15.63 4.88
N SER A 136 -1.15 15.50 5.70
CA SER A 136 0.23 15.80 5.32
C SER A 136 0.89 14.64 4.58
N VAL A 137 0.49 13.40 4.91
CA VAL A 137 1.03 12.19 4.29
C VAL A 137 -0.13 11.31 3.81
N GLY A 138 -0.06 10.87 2.56
CA GLY A 138 -0.96 9.90 1.98
C GLY A 138 -0.21 8.65 1.54
N MET A 139 -0.75 7.47 1.83
CA MET A 139 -0.15 6.20 1.42
C MET A 139 -1.20 5.22 0.91
N GLY A 140 -1.00 4.72 -0.31
CA GLY A 140 -1.68 3.53 -0.80
C GLY A 140 -1.21 2.30 -0.03
N VAL A 141 -2.13 1.61 0.63
CA VAL A 141 -1.84 0.42 1.43
C VAL A 141 -2.43 -0.86 0.85
N GLY A 142 -3.20 -0.77 -0.25
CA GLY A 142 -3.83 -1.89 -0.91
C GLY A 142 -4.53 -2.84 0.07
N GLY A 143 -4.09 -4.09 0.10
CA GLY A 143 -4.65 -5.12 1.00
C GLY A 143 -4.05 -5.15 2.41
N ALA A 144 -3.32 -4.12 2.86
CA ALA A 144 -2.66 -4.15 4.16
C ALA A 144 -3.66 -4.24 5.33
N PHE A 145 -4.80 -3.55 5.23
CA PHE A 145 -5.84 -3.61 6.26
C PHE A 145 -6.37 -5.04 6.47
N ASP A 146 -6.46 -5.87 5.42
CA ASP A 146 -6.85 -7.27 5.56
C ASP A 146 -5.88 -8.08 6.44
N PHE A 147 -4.58 -7.81 6.33
CA PHE A 147 -3.56 -8.45 7.16
C PHE A 147 -3.53 -7.89 8.58
N ILE A 148 -3.70 -6.57 8.72
CA ILE A 148 -3.65 -5.90 10.03
C ILE A 148 -4.88 -6.23 10.87
N SER A 149 -6.07 -6.26 10.25
CA SER A 149 -7.33 -6.66 10.90
C SER A 149 -7.39 -8.14 11.29
N GLY A 150 -6.43 -8.95 10.82
CA GLY A 150 -6.42 -10.41 11.05
C GLY A 150 -7.36 -11.20 10.12
N ARG A 151 -8.12 -10.53 9.25
CA ARG A 151 -9.02 -11.19 8.26
C ARG A 151 -8.25 -12.13 7.35
N VAL A 152 -7.04 -11.75 6.93
CA VAL A 152 -6.17 -12.58 6.10
C VAL A 152 -4.91 -12.93 6.88
N ARG A 153 -4.73 -14.24 7.13
CA ARG A 153 -3.47 -14.74 7.70
C ARG A 153 -2.30 -14.50 6.74
N ARG A 154 -1.25 -13.88 7.25
CA ARG A 154 0.00 -13.63 6.51
C ARG A 154 0.80 -14.92 6.34
N ALA A 155 1.68 -14.96 5.34
CA ALA A 155 2.56 -16.10 5.12
C ALA A 155 3.53 -16.31 6.31
N PRO A 156 3.92 -17.57 6.61
CA PRO A 156 4.92 -17.86 7.64
C PRO A 156 6.24 -17.09 7.45
N PRO A 157 7.00 -16.82 8.53
CA PRO A 157 8.25 -16.06 8.47
C PRO A 157 9.24 -16.53 7.40
N TRP A 158 9.47 -17.84 7.31
CA TRP A 158 10.41 -18.43 6.34
C TRP A 158 9.98 -18.17 4.87
N MET A 159 8.67 -18.14 4.59
CA MET A 159 8.16 -17.82 3.24
C MET A 159 8.35 -16.33 2.94
N ARG A 160 8.10 -15.45 3.91
CA ARG A 160 8.28 -14.01 3.74
C ARG A 160 9.75 -13.66 3.47
N GLN A 161 10.66 -14.26 4.23
CA GLN A 161 12.12 -14.09 4.09
C GLN A 161 12.62 -14.59 2.72
N ARG A 162 12.03 -15.66 2.18
CA ARG A 162 12.34 -16.19 0.84
C ARG A 162 11.58 -15.50 -0.30
N GLY A 163 10.77 -14.48 -0.01
CA GLY A 163 9.97 -13.79 -1.03
C GLY A 163 8.81 -14.62 -1.60
N LEU A 164 8.41 -15.70 -0.94
CA LEU A 164 7.34 -16.63 -1.35
C LEU A 164 5.95 -16.24 -0.83
N GLU A 165 5.80 -15.02 -0.31
CA GLU A 165 4.53 -14.53 0.24
C GLU A 165 3.42 -14.49 -0.82
N TRP A 166 3.76 -14.18 -2.07
CA TRP A 166 2.81 -14.23 -3.19
C TRP A 166 2.32 -15.65 -3.48
N LEU A 167 3.19 -16.67 -3.33
CA LEU A 167 2.86 -18.08 -3.56
C LEU A 167 1.93 -18.59 -2.47
N HIS A 168 2.19 -18.22 -1.21
CA HIS A 168 1.28 -18.51 -0.10
C HIS A 168 -0.10 -17.89 -0.32
N ARG A 169 -0.16 -16.67 -0.85
CA ARG A 169 -1.44 -16.03 -1.15
C ARG A 169 -2.15 -16.70 -2.32
N LEU A 170 -1.42 -17.13 -3.34
CA LEU A 170 -1.99 -17.85 -4.48
C LEU A 170 -2.58 -19.19 -4.08
N SER A 171 -1.94 -19.95 -3.18
CA SER A 171 -2.49 -21.23 -2.71
C SER A 171 -3.80 -21.06 -1.93
N ARG A 172 -4.00 -19.91 -1.28
CA ARG A 172 -5.23 -19.58 -0.54
C ARG A 172 -6.28 -18.88 -1.37
N GLU A 173 -5.87 -18.13 -2.39
CA GLU A 173 -6.73 -17.38 -3.30
C GLU A 173 -6.45 -17.80 -4.76
N PRO A 174 -6.78 -19.04 -5.17
CA PRO A 174 -6.36 -19.61 -6.44
C PRO A 174 -6.81 -18.79 -7.65
N TRP A 175 -7.96 -18.12 -7.57
CA TRP A 175 -8.48 -17.22 -8.63
C TRP A 175 -7.53 -16.05 -8.97
N ARG A 176 -6.54 -15.74 -8.10
CA ARG A 176 -5.51 -14.73 -8.38
C ARG A 176 -4.47 -15.14 -9.42
N TRP A 177 -4.47 -16.38 -9.90
CA TRP A 177 -3.50 -16.87 -10.89
C TRP A 177 -3.39 -15.95 -12.11
N ARG A 178 -4.51 -15.35 -12.55
CA ARG A 178 -4.54 -14.37 -13.66
C ARG A 178 -3.64 -13.16 -13.42
N ARG A 179 -3.58 -12.67 -12.17
CA ARG A 179 -2.67 -11.57 -11.78
C ARG A 179 -1.22 -12.02 -11.77
N MET A 180 -0.95 -13.30 -11.48
CA MET A 180 0.41 -13.86 -11.46
C MET A 180 1.04 -13.96 -12.85
N LEU A 181 0.24 -13.94 -13.93
CA LEU A 181 0.75 -13.81 -15.31
C LEU A 181 1.52 -12.51 -15.56
N ALA A 182 1.41 -11.52 -14.67
CA ALA A 182 2.24 -10.32 -14.72
C ALA A 182 3.71 -10.61 -14.34
N LEU A 183 3.99 -11.64 -13.54
CA LEU A 183 5.34 -11.96 -13.08
C LEU A 183 6.27 -12.41 -14.21
N PRO A 184 5.92 -13.37 -15.10
CA PRO A 184 6.78 -13.73 -16.22
C PRO A 184 7.02 -12.55 -17.16
N ARG A 185 5.99 -11.74 -17.41
CA ARG A 185 6.10 -10.52 -18.25
C ARG A 185 7.07 -9.51 -17.63
N PHE A 186 7.04 -9.35 -16.31
CA PHE A 186 7.97 -8.50 -15.57
C PHE A 186 9.41 -9.02 -15.70
N VAL A 187 9.66 -10.30 -15.47
CA VAL A 187 10.98 -10.93 -15.60
C VAL A 187 11.56 -10.76 -17.00
N ILE A 188 10.80 -11.10 -18.05
CA ILE A 188 11.25 -10.98 -19.45
C ILE A 188 11.66 -9.54 -19.76
N ARG A 189 10.92 -8.55 -19.25
CA ARG A 189 11.22 -7.14 -19.48
C ARG A 189 12.52 -6.70 -18.81
N VAL A 190 12.67 -7.00 -17.52
CA VAL A 190 13.92 -6.70 -16.78
C VAL A 190 15.12 -7.34 -17.48
N MET A 191 14.97 -8.57 -17.99
CA MET A 191 16.01 -9.26 -18.74
C MET A 191 16.35 -8.61 -20.08
N ARG A 192 15.38 -8.01 -20.78
CA ARG A 192 15.62 -7.26 -22.03
C ARG A 192 16.32 -5.93 -21.75
N GLU A 193 15.86 -5.22 -20.73
CA GLU A 193 16.40 -3.91 -20.34
C GLU A 193 17.85 -4.02 -19.80
N GLY A 194 18.14 -5.09 -19.06
CA GLY A 194 19.48 -5.41 -18.60
C GLY A 194 20.43 -5.95 -19.68
N LYS A 195 19.99 -6.12 -20.93
CA LYS A 195 20.84 -6.42 -22.11
C LYS A 195 21.16 -5.17 -22.95
N THR A 196 20.38 -4.10 -22.77
CA THR A 196 20.51 -2.83 -23.52
C THR A 196 21.32 -1.77 -22.78
N ARG A 197 21.79 -2.05 -21.55
CA ARG A 197 22.76 -1.19 -20.86
C ARG A 197 24.18 -1.66 -21.22
N PRO A 198 25.06 -0.77 -21.73
CA PRO A 198 26.46 -1.09 -21.98
C PRO A 198 27.19 -1.43 -20.68
#